data_AF-A0A0K9CM62-F1
#
_entry.id   AF-A0A0K9CM62-F1
#
_cell.length_a   1.000
_cell.length_b   1.000
_cell.length_c   1.000
_cell.angle_alpha   90.00
_cell.angle_beta   90.00
_cell.angle_gamma   90.00
#
_symmetry.space_group_name_H-M   'P 1'
#
loop_
_entity.id
_entity.type
_entity.pdbx_description
1 polymer ?
#
loop_
_entity_poly.entity_id
_entity_poly.type
_entity_poly.pdbx_seq_one_letter_code
_entity_poly.pdbx_strand_id
1 'polypeptide(L)'
;MKKIPIGVDDFKKLIENNAYYIDKTKFIADILDDAAEVKLFTRPRRFGKTLNMSTLKYFFDIQNANENRKLFNGLDIEKSEYFSEQGKYPVIFISMKGIKAITWKDYLYDLKILIGD
;
A
#
# COMPACT_ATOMS: atom_id res chain seq x y z
N MET A 1 16.55 -10.40 17.29
CA MET A 1 16.50 -10.60 15.81
C MET A 1 15.06 -10.35 15.35
N LYS A 2 14.83 -9.54 14.31
CA LYS A 2 13.47 -9.29 13.81
C LYS A 2 12.91 -10.53 13.11
N LYS A 3 11.61 -10.78 13.20
CA LYS A 3 10.95 -11.93 12.55
C LYS A 3 10.80 -11.68 11.04
N ILE A 4 11.02 -12.71 10.23
CA ILE A 4 10.81 -12.64 8.77
C ILE A 4 9.30 -12.68 8.48
N PRO A 5 8.70 -11.65 7.85
CA PRO A 5 7.25 -11.57 7.67
C PRO A 5 6.78 -12.33 6.43
N ILE A 6 6.88 -13.66 6.45
CA ILE A 6 6.46 -14.51 5.32
C ILE A 6 4.96 -14.35 5.07
N GLY A 7 4.60 -13.97 3.85
CA GLY A 7 3.20 -13.84 3.43
C GLY A 7 2.48 -12.59 3.94
N VAL A 8 3.18 -11.66 4.60
CA VAL A 8 2.62 -10.37 4.98
C VAL A 8 2.76 -9.40 3.81
N ASP A 9 1.64 -8.86 3.35
CA ASP A 9 1.56 -7.89 2.27
C ASP A 9 0.90 -6.57 2.69
N ASP A 10 0.67 -6.40 3.99
CA ASP A 10 0.15 -5.19 4.59
C ASP A 10 1.26 -4.44 5.32
N PHE A 11 1.52 -3.20 4.89
CA PHE A 11 2.60 -2.37 5.41
C PHE A 11 2.42 -2.02 6.88
N LYS A 12 1.23 -1.60 7.29
CA LYS A 12 0.93 -1.26 8.69
C LYS A 12 1.22 -2.44 9.62
N LYS A 13 0.68 -3.61 9.29
CA LYS A 13 0.93 -4.86 10.03
C LYS A 13 2.41 -5.20 10.10
N LEU A 14 3.16 -4.96 9.03
CA LEU A 14 4.60 -5.25 8.99
C LEU A 14 5.38 -4.35 9.96
N ILE A 15 5.10 -3.05 9.97
CA ILE A 15 5.74 -2.06 10.85
C ILE A 15 5.33 -2.25 12.31
N GLU A 16 4.04 -2.38 12.60
CA GLU A 16 3.51 -2.54 13.97
C GLU A 16 4.01 -3.82 14.65
N ASN A 17 4.20 -4.91 13.89
CA ASN A 17 4.76 -6.15 14.43
C ASN A 17 6.29 -6.12 14.59
N ASN A 18 6.95 -4.98 14.32
CA ASN A 18 8.40 -4.83 14.31
C ASN A 18 9.10 -5.96 13.52
N ALA A 19 8.51 -6.35 12.39
CA ALA A 19 9.04 -7.41 11.54
C ALA A 19 10.23 -6.90 10.72
N TYR A 20 10.98 -7.83 10.12
CA TYR A 20 12.07 -7.48 9.22
C TYR A 20 11.51 -6.79 7.98
N TYR A 21 11.79 -5.50 7.84
CA TYR A 21 11.40 -4.66 6.73
C TYR A 21 12.65 -4.16 6.00
N ILE A 22 12.67 -4.25 4.68
CA ILE A 22 13.62 -3.51 3.87
C ILE A 22 12.92 -2.24 3.44
N ASP A 23 13.42 -1.10 3.92
CA ASP A 23 12.85 0.20 3.61
C ASP A 23 12.94 0.49 2.10
N LYS A 24 11.77 0.73 1.50
CA LYS A 24 11.61 1.14 0.10
C LYS A 24 10.76 2.40 -0.01
N THR A 25 10.59 3.15 1.07
CA THR A 25 9.68 4.30 1.10
C THR A 25 10.18 5.47 0.25
N LYS A 26 11.47 5.52 -0.09
CA LYS A 26 12.00 6.42 -1.14
C LYS A 26 11.21 6.36 -2.44
N PHE A 27 10.67 5.18 -2.77
CA PHE A 27 9.84 4.97 -3.96
C PHE A 27 8.60 5.89 -4.03
N ILE A 28 8.12 6.39 -2.88
CA ILE A 28 7.02 7.36 -2.83
C ILE A 28 7.44 8.69 -3.47
N ALA A 29 8.65 9.17 -3.15
CA ALA A 29 9.21 10.36 -3.78
C ALA A 29 9.40 10.14 -5.28
N ASP A 30 9.96 9.00 -5.67
CA ASP A 30 10.14 8.65 -7.09
C ASP A 30 8.80 8.65 -7.87
N ILE A 31 7.69 8.28 -7.23
CA ILE A 31 6.35 8.36 -7.86
C ILE A 31 5.88 9.80 -8.03
N LEU A 32 6.12 10.66 -7.03
CA LEU A 32 5.67 12.05 -7.02
C LEU A 32 6.49 12.92 -7.99
N ASP A 33 7.77 12.60 -8.17
CA ASP A 33 8.65 13.24 -9.15
C ASP A 33 8.36 12.81 -10.60
N ASP A 34 7.74 11.65 -10.80
CA ASP A 34 7.54 11.06 -12.12
C ASP A 34 6.29 11.63 -12.83
N ALA A 35 6.51 12.26 -13.98
CA ALA A 35 5.50 12.90 -14.83
C ALA A 35 4.42 11.96 -15.42
N ALA A 36 4.55 10.63 -15.31
CA ALA A 36 3.55 9.73 -15.87
C ALA A 36 2.20 9.80 -15.11
N GLU A 37 1.11 10.06 -15.84
CA GLU A 37 -0.25 10.15 -15.28
C GLU A 37 -0.77 8.83 -14.68
N VAL A 38 -0.30 7.70 -15.21
CA VAL A 38 -0.71 6.37 -14.77
C VAL A 38 0.51 5.51 -14.53
N LYS A 39 0.63 4.94 -13.32
CA LYS A 39 1.67 3.96 -12.97
C LYS A 39 1.12 2.54 -13.06
N LEU A 40 1.73 1.70 -13.91
CA LEU A 40 1.37 0.29 -14.05
C LEU A 40 2.48 -0.63 -13.48
N PHE A 41 2.15 -1.38 -12.43
CA PHE A 41 3.07 -2.32 -11.81
C PHE A 41 2.92 -3.76 -12.37
N THR A 42 3.69 -4.08 -13.41
CA THR A 42 3.69 -5.41 -14.05
C THR A 42 4.67 -6.40 -13.37
N ARG A 43 4.84 -7.64 -13.89
CA ARG A 43 5.77 -8.72 -13.44
C ARG A 43 7.15 -8.23 -12.92
N PRO A 44 7.90 -9.00 -12.08
CA PRO A 44 7.73 -10.41 -11.71
C PRO A 44 7.02 -10.66 -10.37
N ARG A 45 6.66 -11.93 -10.10
CA ARG A 45 5.96 -12.39 -8.89
C ARG A 45 6.83 -12.21 -7.64
N ARG A 46 6.20 -12.00 -6.46
CA ARG A 46 6.87 -11.83 -5.15
C ARG A 46 7.83 -10.62 -5.04
N PHE A 47 7.67 -9.63 -5.90
CA PHE A 47 8.51 -8.43 -5.88
C PHE A 47 8.06 -7.33 -4.88
N GLY A 48 7.08 -7.64 -4.03
CA GLY A 48 6.57 -6.68 -3.04
C GLY A 48 5.60 -5.63 -3.57
N LYS A 49 5.04 -5.83 -4.78
CA LYS A 49 4.09 -4.87 -5.38
C LYS A 49 2.89 -4.59 -4.47
N THR A 50 2.23 -5.63 -3.96
CA THR A 50 1.08 -5.48 -3.04
C THR A 50 1.47 -4.74 -1.76
N LEU A 51 2.63 -5.07 -1.19
CA LEU A 51 3.15 -4.37 -0.02
C LEU A 51 3.37 -2.88 -0.33
N ASN A 52 4.03 -2.54 -1.44
CA ASN A 52 4.23 -1.15 -1.86
C ASN A 52 2.90 -0.42 -2.10
N MET A 53 1.91 -1.07 -2.71
CA MET A 53 0.57 -0.48 -2.87
C MET A 53 -0.08 -0.18 -1.52
N SER A 54 0.07 -1.06 -0.53
CA SER A 54 -0.39 -0.78 0.83
C SER A 54 0.40 0.36 1.50
N THR A 55 1.72 0.47 1.24
CA THR A 55 2.54 1.58 1.71
C THR A 55 2.05 2.91 1.15
N LEU A 56 1.78 2.98 -0.16
CA LEU A 56 1.22 4.18 -0.81
C LEU A 56 -0.14 4.54 -0.25
N LYS A 57 -1.01 3.55 -0.03
CA LYS A 57 -2.30 3.75 0.63
C LYS A 57 -2.10 4.44 1.98
N TYR A 58 -1.33 3.84 2.90
CA TYR A 58 -1.12 4.43 4.22
C TYR A 58 -0.41 5.78 4.19
N PHE A 59 0.43 6.03 3.19
CA PHE A 59 1.10 7.32 3.05
C PHE A 59 0.13 8.43 2.69
N PHE A 60 -0.69 8.24 1.65
CA PHE A 60 -1.54 9.30 1.12
C PHE A 60 -2.90 9.44 1.83
N ASP A 61 -3.43 8.35 2.40
CA ASP A 61 -4.80 8.29 2.92
C ASP A 61 -5.02 9.28 4.07
N ILE A 62 -5.97 10.19 3.84
CA ILE A 62 -6.44 11.20 4.80
C ILE A 62 -7.15 10.56 5.98
N GLN A 63 -7.73 9.36 5.81
CA GLN A 63 -8.35 8.65 6.90
C GLN A 63 -7.27 8.10 7.84
N ASN A 64 -7.35 8.45 9.13
CA ASN A 64 -6.34 8.11 10.14
C ASN A 64 -4.95 8.69 9.84
N ALA A 65 -4.89 9.87 9.22
CA ALA A 65 -3.64 10.52 8.81
C ALA A 65 -2.59 10.56 9.93
N ASN A 66 -3.00 10.88 11.16
CA ASN A 66 -2.11 10.97 12.33
C ASN A 66 -1.57 9.61 12.77
N GLU A 67 -2.39 8.57 12.77
CA GLU A 67 -1.98 7.20 13.08
C GLU A 67 -1.03 6.68 12.00
N ASN A 68 -1.39 6.90 10.73
CA ASN A 68 -0.61 6.44 9.58
C ASN A 68 0.74 7.13 9.50
N ARG A 69 0.83 8.42 9.88
CA ARG A 69 2.09 9.17 9.91
C ARG A 69 3.18 8.45 10.71
N LYS A 70 2.80 7.87 11.85
CA LYS A 70 3.72 7.15 12.75
C LYS A 70 4.33 5.90 12.11
N LEU A 71 3.68 5.32 11.08
CA LEU A 71 4.20 4.15 10.36
C LEU A 71 5.46 4.47 9.56
N PHE A 72 5.73 5.74 9.30
CA PHE A 72 6.86 6.20 8.49
C PHE A 72 8.02 6.77 9.31
N ASN A 73 7.91 6.77 10.64
CA ASN A 73 8.97 7.28 11.53
C ASN A 73 10.28 6.49 11.33
N GLY A 74 11.36 7.21 11.09
CA GLY A 74 12.69 6.66 10.83
C GLY A 74 12.87 6.00 9.46
N LEU A 75 11.87 6.05 8.58
CA LEU A 75 11.98 5.57 7.19
C LEU A 75 12.49 6.68 6.27
N ASP A 76 13.00 6.30 5.11
CA ASP A 76 13.66 7.20 4.15
C ASP A 76 12.75 8.37 3.73
N ILE A 77 11.47 8.11 3.46
CA ILE A 77 10.50 9.13 3.04
C ILE A 77 10.30 10.24 4.06
N GLU A 78 10.50 10.01 5.36
CA GLU A 78 10.35 11.02 6.41
C GLU A 78 11.30 12.21 6.21
N LYS A 79 12.44 11.97 5.56
CA LYS A 79 13.48 12.97 5.30
C LYS A 79 13.24 13.75 4.00
N SER A 80 12.28 13.32 3.18
CA SER A 80 11.95 13.95 1.91
C SER A 80 11.01 15.14 2.12
N GLU A 81 11.09 16.15 1.26
CA GLU A 81 10.11 17.24 1.22
C GLU A 81 8.69 16.73 0.94
N TYR A 82 8.59 15.61 0.22
CA TYR A 82 7.33 14.94 -0.08
C TYR A 82 6.65 14.35 1.14
N PHE A 83 7.32 14.25 2.30
CA PHE A 83 6.65 13.88 3.55
C PHE A 83 5.55 14.87 3.95
N SER A 84 5.60 16.08 3.40
CA SER A 84 4.51 17.05 3.51
C SER A 84 3.21 16.56 2.87
N GLU A 85 3.24 15.61 1.92
CA GLU A 85 2.06 15.04 1.24
C GLU A 85 1.39 13.89 2.02
N GLN A 86 1.96 13.49 3.15
CA GLN A 86 1.43 12.41 3.96
C GLN A 86 0.03 12.77 4.51
N GLY A 87 -0.94 11.88 4.29
CA GLY A 87 -2.28 11.96 4.86
C GLY A 87 -3.15 13.11 4.33
N LYS A 88 -2.89 13.58 3.11
CA LYS A 88 -3.64 14.71 2.51
C LYS A 88 -4.77 14.30 1.56
N TYR A 89 -4.84 13.05 1.12
CA TYR A 89 -5.67 12.66 -0.01
C TYR A 89 -6.72 11.62 0.37
N PRO A 90 -7.96 11.72 -0.14
CA PRO A 90 -8.88 10.60 -0.11
C PRO A 90 -8.34 9.49 -1.02
N VAL A 91 -8.06 8.32 -0.45
CA VAL A 91 -7.52 7.17 -1.20
C VAL A 91 -8.60 6.11 -1.38
N ILE A 92 -8.90 5.78 -2.64
CA ILE A 92 -9.71 4.61 -2.98
C ILE A 92 -8.76 3.43 -3.19
N PHE A 93 -8.88 2.40 -2.35
CA PHE A 93 -8.05 1.19 -2.43
C PHE A 93 -8.94 -0.04 -2.62
N ILE A 94 -8.96 -0.60 -3.83
CA ILE A 94 -9.76 -1.77 -4.18
C ILE A 94 -8.84 -2.98 -4.36
N SER A 95 -9.14 -4.07 -3.67
CA SER A 95 -8.41 -5.33 -3.79
C SER A 95 -9.34 -6.48 -4.17
N MET A 96 -9.11 -7.05 -5.35
CA MET A 96 -9.83 -8.24 -5.81
C MET A 96 -9.25 -9.56 -5.28
N LYS A 97 -8.23 -9.51 -4.40
CA LYS A 97 -7.57 -10.71 -3.84
C LYS A 97 -8.55 -11.63 -3.07
N GLY A 98 -9.61 -11.05 -2.50
CA GLY A 98 -10.62 -11.78 -1.73
C GLY A 98 -11.63 -12.56 -2.58
N ILE A 99 -11.80 -12.21 -3.85
CA ILE A 99 -12.79 -12.84 -4.73
C ILE A 99 -12.24 -14.19 -5.20
N LYS A 100 -12.93 -15.28 -4.85
CA LYS A 100 -12.53 -16.66 -5.16
C LYS A 100 -13.54 -17.40 -6.05
N ALA A 101 -14.60 -16.71 -6.48
CA ALA A 101 -15.60 -17.25 -7.36
C ALA A 101 -14.99 -17.84 -8.65
N ILE A 102 -15.48 -19.01 -9.04
CA ILE A 102 -15.04 -19.74 -10.23
C ILE A 102 -16.00 -19.62 -11.42
N THR A 103 -17.23 -19.15 -11.18
CA THR A 103 -18.20 -18.86 -12.23
C THR A 103 -18.28 -17.35 -12.46
N TRP A 104 -18.61 -16.96 -13.69
CA TRP A 104 -18.82 -15.54 -14.03
C TRP A 104 -19.93 -14.91 -13.16
N LYS A 105 -21.02 -15.64 -12.94
CA LYS A 105 -22.18 -15.15 -12.18
C LYS A 105 -21.80 -14.83 -10.74
N ASP A 106 -21.08 -15.73 -10.09
CA ASP A 106 -20.67 -15.57 -8.69
C ASP A 106 -19.58 -14.50 -8.58
N TYR A 107 -18.66 -14.43 -9.55
CA TYR A 107 -17.64 -13.37 -9.58
C TYR A 107 -18.26 -11.98 -9.72
N LEU A 108 -19.24 -11.83 -10.63
CA LEU A 108 -19.93 -10.57 -10.82
C LEU A 108 -20.73 -10.17 -9.56
N TYR A 109 -21.29 -11.14 -8.84
CA TYR A 109 -21.97 -10.90 -7.57
C TYR A 109 -20.99 -10.38 -6.51
N ASP A 110 -19.87 -11.08 -6.29
CA ASP A 110 -18.83 -10.67 -5.33
C ASP A 110 -18.24 -9.30 -5.66
N LEU A 111 -18.01 -9.01 -6.94
CA LEU A 111 -17.49 -7.73 -7.40
C LEU A 111 -18.46 -6.58 -7.12
N LYS A 112 -19.76 -6.80 -7.31
CA LYS A 112 -20.78 -5.79 -7.00
C LYS A 112 -20.83 -5.46 -5.52
N ILE A 113 -20.66 -6.45 -4.65
CA ILE A 113 -20.56 -6.24 -3.20
C ILE A 113 -19.30 -5.42 -2.89
N LEU A 114 -18.15 -5.80 -3.44
CA LEU A 114 -16.88 -5.11 -3.17
C LEU A 114 -16.87 -3.61 -3.53
N ILE A 115 -17.58 -3.23 -4.59
CA ILE A 115 -17.60 -1.84 -5.10
C ILE A 115 -18.82 -1.06 -4.61
N GLY A 116 -19.93 -1.76 -4.34
CA GLY A 116 -21.23 -1.15 -4.05
C GLY A 116 -21.48 -0.83 -2.57
N ASP A 117 -20.70 -1.42 -1.66
CA ASP A 117 -20.62 -1.02 -0.25
C ASP A 117 -19.64 0.14 -0.06
#